data_AF-A0A9P5Y7N7-F1
#
_entry.id   AF-A0A9P5Y7N7-F1
#
_cell.length_a   1.000
_cell.length_b   1.000
_cell.length_c   1.000
_cell.angle_alpha   90.00
_cell.angle_beta   90.00
_cell.angle_gamma   90.00
#
_symmetry.space_group_name_H-M   'P 1'
#
loop_
_entity.id
_entity.type
_entity.pdbx_description
1 polymer ?
#
loop_
_entity_poly.entity_id
_entity_poly.type
_entity_poly.pdbx_seq_one_letter_code
_entity_poly.pdbx_strand_id
1 'polypeptide(L)'
;MQRPSLLINESTQPLDALCHHFNVSKARPEGVNPPETFDMPVIRDAHMPSHVLAVYQANVSPTPAPSMLPIDSTLYESGFRVELNLPQAPPGSTSPIPCLDSDQKLIVTLPVVPLSVPHASSLPLLLLFGMGLENQTNLLAWRLLPANVVEEFPNAAAMAQVLSRLREDRFEQIFRYNQGIWKNVLALGLRSTKLVELVQTVWNVTAEARKIRQRAQQRQ
;
A
#
# COMPACT_ATOMS: atom_id res chain seq x y z
N MET A 1 10.16 -15.39 19.09
CA MET A 1 10.47 -15.70 17.68
C MET A 1 10.15 -14.46 16.86
N GLN A 2 11.12 -13.88 16.13
CA GLN A 2 10.84 -12.75 15.22
C GLN A 2 10.13 -13.28 13.97
N ARG A 3 8.95 -12.73 13.64
CA ARG A 3 8.22 -13.11 12.43
C ARG A 3 9.05 -12.71 11.20
N PRO A 4 9.25 -13.61 10.21
CA PRO A 4 9.92 -13.26 8.96
C PRO A 4 9.15 -12.14 8.26
N SER A 5 9.87 -11.18 7.65
CA SER A 5 9.27 -10.07 6.91
C SER A 5 8.39 -10.57 5.76
N LEU A 6 7.32 -9.84 5.46
CA LEU A 6 6.43 -10.15 4.33
C LEU A 6 7.03 -9.71 2.99
N LEU A 7 8.09 -8.89 3.03
CA LEU A 7 8.73 -8.28 1.87
C LEU A 7 10.16 -8.79 1.64
N ILE A 8 10.52 -9.97 2.20
CA ILE A 8 11.87 -10.57 2.14
C ILE A 8 12.43 -10.62 0.72
N ASN A 9 11.59 -10.94 -0.28
CA ASN A 9 12.02 -10.94 -1.67
C ASN A 9 11.74 -9.57 -2.30
N GLU A 10 12.76 -8.94 -2.89
CA GLU A 10 12.63 -7.67 -3.60
C GLU A 10 11.58 -7.75 -4.74
N SER A 11 11.35 -8.93 -5.30
CA SER A 11 10.35 -9.20 -6.33
C SER A 11 8.92 -9.28 -5.81
N THR A 12 8.70 -9.51 -4.51
CA THR A 12 7.35 -9.61 -3.95
C THR A 12 6.67 -8.24 -4.04
N GLN A 13 5.57 -8.16 -4.78
CA GLN A 13 4.77 -6.94 -4.84
C GLN A 13 4.03 -6.77 -3.50
N PRO A 14 3.87 -5.53 -3.00
CA PRO A 14 3.20 -5.28 -1.72
C PRO A 14 1.77 -5.82 -1.65
N LEU A 15 1.05 -5.82 -2.78
CA LEU A 15 -0.29 -6.43 -2.86
C LEU A 15 -0.26 -7.94 -2.65
N ASP A 16 0.71 -8.63 -3.27
CA ASP A 16 0.82 -10.07 -3.12
C ASP A 16 1.16 -10.42 -1.67
N ALA A 17 2.07 -9.68 -1.03
CA ALA A 17 2.38 -9.84 0.39
C ALA A 17 1.16 -9.64 1.29
N LEU A 18 0.32 -8.64 1.00
CA LEU A 18 -0.93 -8.38 1.73
C LEU A 18 -1.92 -9.55 1.60
N CYS A 19 -2.15 -10.03 0.37
CA CYS A 19 -3.02 -11.17 0.11
C CYS A 19 -2.53 -12.45 0.80
N HIS A 20 -1.23 -12.75 0.70
CA HIS A 20 -0.64 -13.92 1.36
C HIS A 20 -0.74 -13.85 2.89
N HIS A 21 -0.61 -12.65 3.49
CA HIS A 21 -0.78 -12.50 4.93
C HIS A 21 -2.16 -12.95 5.39
N PHE A 22 -3.20 -12.55 4.65
CA PHE A 22 -4.59 -12.89 4.92
C PHE A 22 -5.01 -14.24 4.33
N ASN A 23 -4.04 -15.06 3.87
CA ASN A 23 -4.25 -16.35 3.23
C ASN A 23 -5.32 -16.34 2.13
N VAL A 24 -5.38 -15.26 1.36
CA VAL A 24 -6.24 -15.12 0.18
C VAL A 24 -5.40 -14.87 -1.07
N SER A 25 -5.94 -15.19 -2.23
CA SER A 25 -5.34 -14.90 -3.53
C SER A 25 -5.93 -13.61 -4.11
N LYS A 26 -5.14 -12.90 -4.91
CA LYS A 26 -5.61 -11.72 -5.63
C LYS A 26 -6.71 -12.12 -6.62
N ALA A 27 -7.90 -11.56 -6.45
CA ALA A 27 -8.99 -11.65 -7.41
C ALA A 27 -9.17 -10.31 -8.15
N ARG A 28 -9.71 -10.38 -9.37
CA ARG A 28 -9.98 -9.19 -10.19
C ARG A 28 -11.49 -8.92 -10.17
N PRO A 29 -11.92 -7.66 -9.98
CA PRO A 29 -13.33 -7.32 -10.11
C PRO A 29 -13.77 -7.41 -11.57
N GLU A 30 -15.00 -7.85 -11.80
CA GLU A 30 -15.58 -8.01 -13.15
C GLU A 30 -16.09 -6.68 -13.75
N GLY A 31 -16.06 -5.58 -12.99
CA GLY A 31 -16.57 -4.28 -13.43
C GLY A 31 -15.88 -3.07 -12.76
N VAL A 32 -16.33 -1.88 -13.15
CA VAL A 32 -15.81 -0.59 -12.61
C VAL A 32 -16.47 -0.24 -11.28
N ASN A 33 -17.75 -0.59 -11.10
CA ASN A 33 -18.47 -0.35 -9.86
C ASN A 33 -18.17 -1.46 -8.85
N PRO A 34 -17.98 -1.12 -7.57
CA PRO A 34 -17.69 -2.13 -6.56
C PRO A 34 -18.99 -2.86 -6.20
N PRO A 35 -18.99 -4.21 -6.14
CA PRO A 35 -20.12 -4.96 -5.61
C PRO A 35 -20.24 -4.74 -4.09
N GLU A 36 -21.36 -5.10 -3.47
CA GLU A 36 -21.51 -5.04 -2.00
C GLU A 36 -20.62 -6.05 -1.28
N THR A 37 -20.44 -7.23 -1.88
CA THR A 37 -19.57 -8.29 -1.41
C THR A 37 -18.63 -8.76 -2.51
N PHE A 38 -17.47 -9.29 -2.13
CA PHE A 38 -16.47 -9.79 -3.07
C PHE A 38 -15.88 -11.09 -2.59
N ASP A 39 -15.80 -12.05 -3.49
CA ASP A 39 -15.25 -13.37 -3.22
C ASP A 39 -13.75 -13.37 -3.47
N MET A 40 -13.00 -13.76 -2.45
CA MET A 40 -11.55 -13.95 -2.54
C MET A 40 -11.22 -15.43 -2.42
N PRO A 41 -10.44 -16.02 -3.36
CA PRO A 41 -10.00 -17.41 -3.23
C PRO A 41 -9.10 -17.58 -2.02
N VAL A 42 -9.36 -18.58 -1.20
CA VAL A 42 -8.61 -18.87 0.03
C VAL A 42 -7.45 -19.80 -0.29
N ILE A 43 -6.26 -19.43 0.18
CA ILE A 43 -5.04 -20.25 0.10
C ILE A 43 -5.01 -21.23 1.27
N ARG A 44 -5.33 -20.74 2.48
CA ARG A 44 -5.35 -21.51 3.74
C ARG A 44 -6.40 -20.94 4.67
N ASP A 45 -7.07 -21.81 5.42
CA ASP A 45 -8.02 -21.38 6.44
C ASP A 45 -7.31 -20.90 7.72
N ALA A 46 -6.76 -19.68 7.66
CA ALA A 46 -6.15 -18.99 8.79
C ALA A 46 -6.09 -17.48 8.52
N HIS A 47 -6.19 -16.64 9.56
CA HIS A 47 -6.03 -15.18 9.45
C HIS A 47 -6.87 -14.54 8.31
N MET A 48 -8.17 -14.88 8.24
CA MET A 48 -9.05 -14.34 7.19
C MET A 48 -9.17 -12.83 7.30
N PRO A 49 -9.21 -12.10 6.16
CA PRO A 49 -9.50 -10.67 6.19
C PRO A 49 -10.97 -10.48 6.59
N SER A 50 -11.26 -9.32 7.17
CA SER A 50 -12.63 -8.95 7.56
C SER A 50 -13.40 -8.28 6.42
N HIS A 51 -12.70 -7.51 5.57
CA HIS A 51 -13.26 -6.66 4.54
C HIS A 51 -12.32 -6.59 3.33
N VAL A 52 -12.85 -6.12 2.22
CA VAL A 52 -12.06 -5.78 1.02
C VAL A 52 -12.23 -4.30 0.69
N LEU A 53 -11.13 -3.59 0.55
CA LEU A 53 -11.16 -2.23 0.02
C LEU A 53 -11.18 -2.28 -1.50
N ALA A 54 -12.21 -1.70 -2.12
CA ALA A 54 -12.23 -1.42 -3.55
C ALA A 54 -11.59 -0.06 -3.81
N VAL A 55 -10.32 -0.07 -4.21
CA VAL A 55 -9.48 1.14 -4.22
C VAL A 55 -9.44 1.77 -5.61
N TYR A 56 -9.83 3.04 -5.66
CA TYR A 56 -9.80 3.89 -6.84
C TYR A 56 -8.69 4.93 -6.73
N GLN A 57 -8.06 5.25 -7.85
CA GLN A 57 -7.17 6.41 -7.93
C GLN A 57 -8.00 7.66 -8.22
N ALA A 58 -7.94 8.65 -7.33
CA ALA A 58 -8.61 9.92 -7.49
C ALA A 58 -8.12 10.67 -8.75
N ASN A 59 -9.04 11.41 -9.38
CA ASN A 59 -8.76 12.29 -10.53
C ASN A 59 -8.22 11.59 -11.79
N VAL A 60 -8.58 10.32 -12.01
CA VAL A 60 -8.25 9.59 -13.25
C VAL A 60 -9.52 9.33 -14.06
N SER A 61 -9.51 9.75 -15.34
CA SER A 61 -10.58 9.53 -16.30
C SER A 61 -10.01 8.94 -17.61
N PRO A 62 -10.53 7.81 -18.13
CA PRO A 62 -11.62 7.01 -17.56
C PRO A 62 -11.20 6.31 -16.27
N THR A 63 -12.17 6.06 -15.37
CA THR A 63 -11.91 5.39 -14.10
C THR A 63 -11.52 3.93 -14.36
N PRO A 64 -10.31 3.50 -13.98
CA PRO A 64 -9.90 2.10 -14.14
C PRO A 64 -10.65 1.20 -13.16
N ALA A 65 -10.63 -0.11 -13.41
CA ALA A 65 -11.14 -1.10 -12.47
C ALA A 65 -10.43 -0.96 -11.10
N PRO A 66 -11.16 -1.08 -9.97
CA PRO A 66 -10.57 -0.90 -8.65
C PRO A 66 -9.57 -2.00 -8.33
N SER A 67 -8.59 -1.66 -7.50
CA SER A 67 -7.73 -2.68 -6.86
C SER A 67 -8.41 -3.19 -5.60
N MET A 68 -8.59 -4.51 -5.50
CA MET A 68 -9.22 -5.15 -4.34
C MET A 68 -8.15 -5.50 -3.29
N LEU A 69 -8.19 -4.84 -2.13
CA LEU A 69 -7.19 -4.99 -1.06
C LEU A 69 -7.82 -5.62 0.18
N PRO A 70 -7.38 -6.81 0.62
CA PRO A 70 -7.88 -7.41 1.86
C PRO A 70 -7.38 -6.62 3.08
N ILE A 71 -8.27 -6.41 4.05
CA ILE A 71 -7.94 -5.75 5.32
C ILE A 71 -8.59 -6.45 6.51
N ASP A 72 -7.99 -6.23 7.68
CA ASP A 72 -8.64 -6.44 8.96
C ASP A 72 -9.08 -5.08 9.51
N SER A 73 -10.35 -4.96 9.87
CA SER A 73 -10.95 -3.71 10.35
C SER A 73 -10.28 -3.20 11.61
N THR A 74 -9.98 -4.10 12.56
CA THR A 74 -9.36 -3.76 13.83
C THR A 74 -7.92 -3.30 13.63
N LEU A 75 -7.17 -3.96 12.75
CA LEU A 75 -5.81 -3.55 12.41
C LEU A 75 -5.80 -2.22 11.64
N TYR A 76 -6.76 -2.01 10.73
CA TYR A 76 -6.91 -0.76 10.02
C TYR A 76 -7.21 0.42 10.96
N GLU A 77 -8.20 0.28 11.84
CA GLU A 77 -8.57 1.31 12.83
C GLU A 77 -7.41 1.64 13.80
N SER A 78 -6.60 0.63 14.14
CA SER A 78 -5.39 0.82 14.94
C SER A 78 -4.29 1.60 14.22
N GLY A 79 -4.25 1.52 12.88
CA GLY A 79 -3.20 2.07 12.03
C GLY A 79 -3.53 3.44 11.43
N PHE A 80 -4.80 3.71 11.17
CA PHE A 80 -5.28 4.86 10.41
C PHE A 80 -6.34 5.64 11.18
N ARG A 81 -6.43 6.95 10.91
CA ARG A 81 -7.38 7.84 11.59
C ARG A 81 -8.69 7.98 10.83
N VAL A 82 -8.67 7.81 9.51
CA VAL A 82 -9.88 7.92 8.69
C VAL A 82 -10.76 6.72 8.93
N GLU A 83 -12.00 6.97 9.34
CA GLU A 83 -13.01 5.94 9.52
C GLU A 83 -13.60 5.57 8.14
N LEU A 84 -13.62 4.27 7.85
CA LEU A 84 -14.10 3.75 6.56
C LEU A 84 -15.59 3.37 6.58
N ASN A 85 -16.32 3.67 7.66
CA ASN A 85 -17.71 3.24 7.87
C ASN A 85 -17.91 1.76 7.54
N LEU A 86 -17.06 0.91 8.11
CA LEU A 86 -17.04 -0.52 7.82
C LEU A 86 -18.37 -1.16 8.27
N PRO A 87 -19.05 -1.94 7.41
CA PRO A 87 -20.26 -2.64 7.80
C PRO A 87 -19.95 -3.62 8.94
N GLN A 88 -20.71 -3.53 10.03
CA GLN A 88 -20.48 -4.41 11.17
C GLN A 88 -20.84 -5.85 10.83
N ALA A 89 -19.97 -6.79 11.22
CA ALA A 89 -20.31 -8.20 11.16
C ALA A 89 -21.53 -8.49 12.05
N PRO A 90 -22.39 -9.46 11.67
CA PRO A 90 -23.51 -9.88 12.51
C PRO A 90 -23.04 -10.26 13.92
N PRO A 91 -23.79 -9.90 14.98
CA PRO A 91 -23.44 -10.28 16.35
C PRO A 91 -23.24 -11.80 16.48
N GLY A 92 -22.09 -12.22 17.03
CA GLY A 92 -21.74 -13.64 17.21
C GLY A 92 -20.94 -14.28 16.07
N SER A 93 -20.65 -13.55 14.99
CA SER A 93 -19.72 -14.01 13.94
C SER A 93 -18.28 -13.64 14.30
N THR A 94 -17.40 -14.64 14.43
CA THR A 94 -15.96 -14.47 14.62
C THR A 94 -15.25 -14.81 13.31
N SER A 95 -14.91 -13.78 12.53
CA SER A 95 -14.26 -13.86 11.21
C SER A 95 -15.09 -14.55 10.11
N PRO A 96 -14.97 -14.10 8.85
CA PRO A 96 -15.67 -14.73 7.74
C PRO A 96 -15.12 -16.14 7.50
N ILE A 97 -16.02 -17.10 7.34
CA ILE A 97 -15.71 -18.53 7.25
C ILE A 97 -15.54 -18.90 5.78
N PRO A 98 -14.43 -19.52 5.38
CA PRO A 98 -14.26 -20.03 4.04
C PRO A 98 -15.35 -21.05 3.65
N CYS A 99 -15.91 -20.93 2.45
CA CYS A 99 -16.89 -21.85 1.90
C CYS A 99 -16.47 -22.31 0.49
N LEU A 100 -17.04 -23.43 0.03
CA LEU A 100 -16.80 -23.92 -1.32
C LEU A 100 -17.74 -23.23 -2.28
N ASP A 101 -17.18 -22.65 -3.34
CA ASP A 101 -17.94 -22.16 -4.49
C ASP A 101 -18.44 -23.32 -5.36
N SER A 102 -19.29 -23.02 -6.35
CA SER A 102 -19.83 -23.90 -7.38
C SER A 102 -18.74 -24.74 -8.07
N ASP A 103 -17.55 -24.15 -8.23
CA ASP A 103 -16.34 -24.78 -8.80
C ASP A 103 -15.56 -25.66 -7.81
N GLN A 104 -16.07 -25.91 -6.60
CA GLN A 104 -15.35 -26.58 -5.50
C GLN A 104 -14.05 -25.88 -5.09
N LYS A 105 -13.95 -24.57 -5.35
CA LYS A 105 -12.83 -23.73 -4.88
C LYS A 105 -13.19 -23.14 -3.53
N LEU A 106 -12.25 -23.14 -2.61
CA LEU A 106 -12.42 -22.50 -1.31
C LEU A 106 -12.34 -20.98 -1.50
N ILE A 107 -13.41 -20.28 -1.15
CA ILE A 107 -13.54 -18.83 -1.24
C ILE A 107 -13.96 -18.26 0.11
N VAL A 108 -13.76 -16.96 0.29
CA VAL A 108 -14.33 -16.20 1.40
C VAL A 108 -15.05 -14.98 0.83
N THR A 109 -16.33 -14.83 1.15
CA THR A 109 -17.15 -13.69 0.74
C THR A 109 -17.01 -12.58 1.75
N LEU A 110 -16.58 -11.41 1.29
CA LEU A 110 -16.20 -10.29 2.16
C LEU A 110 -16.99 -9.03 1.79
N PRO A 111 -17.45 -8.24 2.78
CA PRO A 111 -18.00 -6.92 2.50
C PRO A 111 -16.97 -6.02 1.84
N VAL A 112 -17.40 -5.28 0.82
CA VAL A 112 -16.57 -4.37 0.05
C VAL A 112 -16.80 -2.94 0.52
N VAL A 113 -15.69 -2.21 0.69
CA VAL A 113 -15.73 -0.81 1.05
C VAL A 113 -15.02 0.02 -0.01
N PRO A 114 -15.74 0.90 -0.75
CA PRO A 114 -15.14 1.74 -1.76
C PRO A 114 -14.25 2.80 -1.13
N LEU A 115 -13.03 2.97 -1.65
CA LEU A 115 -12.09 3.97 -1.16
C LEU A 115 -11.38 4.66 -2.32
N SER A 116 -11.55 5.98 -2.42
CA SER A 116 -10.79 6.81 -3.36
C SER A 116 -9.54 7.35 -2.68
N VAL A 117 -8.37 7.11 -3.27
CA VAL A 117 -7.08 7.56 -2.74
C VAL A 117 -6.28 8.35 -3.78
N PRO A 118 -5.39 9.27 -3.36
CA PRO A 118 -4.52 9.99 -4.28
C PRO A 118 -3.67 9.11 -5.20
N HIS A 119 -3.23 7.94 -4.73
CA HIS A 119 -2.37 7.04 -5.51
C HIS A 119 -2.61 5.58 -5.15
N ALA A 120 -3.34 4.85 -6.00
CA ALA A 120 -3.82 3.50 -5.66
C ALA A 120 -2.68 2.47 -5.52
N SER A 121 -1.63 2.56 -6.35
CA SER A 121 -0.56 1.54 -6.40
C SER A 121 0.42 1.59 -5.22
N SER A 122 0.47 2.69 -4.46
CA SER A 122 1.28 2.76 -3.22
C SER A 122 0.51 2.37 -1.97
N LEU A 123 -0.82 2.24 -2.05
CA LEU A 123 -1.65 1.92 -0.91
C LEU A 123 -1.36 0.54 -0.30
N PRO A 124 -1.12 -0.55 -1.06
CA PRO A 124 -0.84 -1.85 -0.45
C PRO A 124 0.42 -1.84 0.42
N LEU A 125 1.47 -1.11 0.00
CA LEU A 125 2.67 -0.92 0.81
C LEU A 125 2.34 -0.17 2.11
N LEU A 126 1.57 0.92 2.01
CA LEU A 126 1.16 1.70 3.18
C LEU A 126 0.31 0.87 4.14
N LEU A 127 -0.60 0.02 3.64
CA LEU A 127 -1.45 -0.85 4.46
C LEU A 127 -0.62 -1.89 5.22
N LEU A 128 0.38 -2.52 4.59
CA LEU A 128 1.27 -3.49 5.26
C LEU A 128 1.92 -2.90 6.51
N PHE A 129 2.46 -1.68 6.41
CA PHE A 129 3.10 -1.01 7.53
C PHE A 129 2.11 -0.37 8.50
N GLY A 130 1.04 0.25 7.97
CA GLY A 130 0.04 0.95 8.78
C GLY A 130 -0.77 0.02 9.68
N MET A 131 -1.12 -1.18 9.18
CA MET A 131 -1.80 -2.21 9.97
C MET A 131 -0.84 -3.05 10.84
N GLY A 132 0.46 -2.70 10.89
CA GLY A 132 1.46 -3.40 11.69
C GLY A 132 1.81 -4.81 11.19
N LEU A 133 1.45 -5.15 9.95
CA LEU A 133 1.77 -6.46 9.35
C LEU A 133 3.26 -6.57 9.02
N GLU A 134 3.85 -5.45 8.62
CA GLU A 134 5.29 -5.27 8.44
C GLU A 134 5.82 -4.22 9.41
N ASN A 135 6.84 -4.60 10.19
CA ASN A 135 7.40 -3.77 11.27
C ASN A 135 8.85 -3.34 10.98
N GLN A 136 9.48 -3.91 9.95
CA GLN A 136 10.85 -3.58 9.57
C GLN A 136 10.89 -2.27 8.77
N THR A 137 10.94 -1.14 9.48
CA THR A 137 10.90 0.20 8.87
C THR A 137 12.02 0.45 7.85
N ASN A 138 13.14 -0.25 7.96
CA ASN A 138 14.23 -0.17 6.98
C ASN A 138 13.78 -0.65 5.60
N LEU A 139 12.93 -1.69 5.54
CA LEU A 139 12.38 -2.17 4.27
C LEU A 139 11.47 -1.13 3.61
N LEU A 140 10.77 -0.30 4.39
CA LEU A 140 9.99 0.79 3.82
C LEU A 140 10.90 1.78 3.09
N ALA A 141 12.01 2.19 3.70
CA ALA A 141 12.97 3.09 3.05
C ALA A 141 13.55 2.47 1.76
N TRP A 142 13.90 1.18 1.79
CA TRP A 142 14.46 0.46 0.64
C TRP A 142 13.44 0.27 -0.50
N ARG A 143 12.14 0.21 -0.18
CA ARG A 143 11.07 0.16 -1.19
C ARG A 143 10.78 1.52 -1.82
N LEU A 144 11.14 2.61 -1.15
CA LEU A 144 10.88 3.98 -1.61
C LEU A 144 12.07 4.65 -2.27
N LEU A 145 13.28 4.23 -1.95
CA LEU A 145 14.52 4.79 -2.46
C LEU A 145 15.44 3.68 -3.01
N PRO A 146 16.14 3.92 -4.13
CA PRO A 146 17.18 3.02 -4.60
C PRO A 146 18.28 2.80 -3.56
N ALA A 147 18.89 1.62 -3.54
CA ALA A 147 19.95 1.26 -2.59
C ALA A 147 21.10 2.29 -2.54
N ASN A 148 21.56 2.74 -3.71
CA ASN A 148 22.63 3.75 -3.83
C ASN A 148 22.24 5.12 -3.25
N VAL A 149 20.95 5.43 -3.11
CA VAL A 149 20.48 6.64 -2.42
C VAL A 149 20.44 6.40 -0.91
N VAL A 150 20.08 5.19 -0.47
CA VAL A 150 20.01 4.82 0.95
C VAL A 150 21.42 4.75 1.57
N GLU A 151 22.45 4.39 0.79
CA GLU A 151 23.86 4.38 1.22
C GLU A 151 24.37 5.73 1.73
N GLU A 152 23.80 6.84 1.25
CA GLU A 152 24.17 8.20 1.64
C GLU A 152 23.51 8.66 2.96
N PHE A 153 22.72 7.79 3.60
CA PHE A 153 22.05 8.10 4.86
C PHE A 153 23.09 8.35 5.99
N PRO A 154 22.89 9.35 6.87
CA PRO A 154 21.73 10.22 7.02
C PRO A 154 21.81 11.57 6.26
N ASN A 155 22.74 11.75 5.33
CA ASN A 155 22.93 13.03 4.66
C ASN A 155 21.88 13.26 3.55
N ALA A 156 20.74 13.85 3.91
CA ALA A 156 19.64 14.12 2.99
C ALA A 156 20.05 14.92 1.72
N ALA A 157 21.03 15.81 1.84
CA ALA A 157 21.55 16.56 0.69
C ALA A 157 22.32 15.65 -0.28
N ALA A 158 23.17 14.76 0.25
CA ALA A 158 23.87 13.76 -0.56
C ALA A 158 22.89 12.77 -1.22
N MET A 159 21.90 12.28 -0.46
CA MET A 159 20.82 11.44 -0.99
C MET A 159 20.10 12.12 -2.17
N ALA A 160 19.72 13.40 -2.02
CA ALA A 160 19.03 14.15 -3.06
C ALA A 160 19.92 14.36 -4.31
N GLN A 161 21.22 14.59 -4.12
CA GLN A 161 22.18 14.69 -5.23
C GLN A 161 22.30 13.38 -5.99
N VAL A 162 22.45 12.24 -5.30
CA VAL A 162 22.51 10.92 -5.95
C VAL A 162 21.21 10.63 -6.70
N LEU A 163 20.06 10.88 -6.07
CA LEU A 163 18.75 10.67 -6.69
C LEU A 163 18.54 11.57 -7.93
N SER A 164 19.04 12.81 -7.92
CA SER A 164 18.91 13.75 -9.03
C SER A 164 19.62 13.31 -10.31
N ARG A 165 20.64 12.45 -10.17
CA ARG A 165 21.47 11.94 -11.28
C ARG A 165 20.88 10.72 -11.97
N LEU A 166 19.77 10.18 -11.47
CA LEU A 166 19.09 9.07 -12.15
C LEU A 166 18.56 9.49 -13.51
N ARG A 167 18.37 8.49 -14.38
CA ARG A 167 17.67 8.66 -15.66
C ARG A 167 16.26 9.23 -15.44
N GLU A 168 15.79 10.03 -16.38
CA GLU A 168 14.54 10.79 -16.29
C GLU A 168 13.32 9.91 -16.02
N ASP A 169 13.18 8.81 -16.76
CA ASP A 169 12.11 7.83 -16.64
C ASP A 169 12.06 7.21 -15.24
N ARG A 170 13.20 6.74 -14.74
CA ARG A 170 13.31 6.14 -13.41
C ARG A 170 13.07 7.17 -12.32
N PHE A 171 13.61 8.39 -12.48
CA PHE A 171 13.40 9.47 -11.53
C PHE A 171 11.92 9.83 -11.43
N GLU A 172 11.23 10.03 -12.55
CA GLU A 172 9.81 10.38 -12.58
C GLU A 172 8.93 9.28 -11.97
N GLN A 173 9.26 8.01 -12.20
CA GLN A 173 8.58 6.89 -11.56
C GLN A 173 8.70 6.95 -10.02
N ILE A 174 9.92 7.12 -9.50
CA ILE A 174 10.19 7.24 -8.06
C ILE A 174 9.51 8.48 -7.49
N PHE A 175 9.61 9.60 -8.20
CA PHE A 175 8.99 10.86 -7.79
C PHE A 175 7.48 10.72 -7.63
N ARG A 176 6.79 10.17 -8.63
CA ARG A 176 5.34 9.96 -8.59
C ARG A 176 4.94 8.98 -7.49
N TYR A 177 5.69 7.89 -7.33
CA TYR A 177 5.41 6.90 -6.29
C TYR A 177 5.57 7.48 -4.88
N ASN A 178 6.68 8.18 -4.61
CA ASN A 178 6.97 8.80 -3.31
C ASN A 178 6.02 9.97 -3.02
N GLN A 179 5.64 10.74 -4.05
CA GLN A 179 4.59 11.74 -3.89
C GLN A 179 3.24 11.09 -3.55
N GLY A 180 2.90 10.00 -4.24
CA GLY A 180 1.66 9.28 -4.07
C GLY A 180 1.52 8.69 -2.67
N ILE A 181 2.56 8.01 -2.18
CA ILE A 181 2.54 7.45 -0.81
C ILE A 181 2.47 8.56 0.25
N TRP A 182 3.18 9.68 0.09
CA TRP A 182 3.06 10.82 1.00
C TRP A 182 1.64 11.39 1.02
N LYS A 183 1.02 11.57 -0.15
CA LYS A 183 -0.38 12.01 -0.23
C LYS A 183 -1.34 11.02 0.43
N ASN A 184 -1.14 9.72 0.27
CA ASN A 184 -1.96 8.71 0.94
C ASN A 184 -1.77 8.74 2.46
N VAL A 185 -0.54 8.92 2.96
CA VAL A 185 -0.26 9.07 4.41
C VAL A 185 -1.07 10.22 5.00
N LEU A 186 -1.09 11.36 4.31
CA LEU A 186 -1.88 12.53 4.72
C LEU A 186 -3.39 12.28 4.60
N ALA A 187 -3.83 11.68 3.48
CA ALA A 187 -5.25 11.46 3.20
C ALA A 187 -5.91 10.46 4.15
N LEU A 188 -5.21 9.39 4.54
CA LEU A 188 -5.74 8.34 5.43
C LEU A 188 -5.40 8.58 6.91
N GLY A 189 -4.53 9.56 7.19
CA GLY A 189 -4.10 9.89 8.53
C GLY A 189 -3.39 8.73 9.23
N LEU A 190 -2.23 8.33 8.72
CA LEU A 190 -1.42 7.27 9.35
C LEU A 190 -1.08 7.64 10.81
N ARG A 191 -1.35 6.74 11.76
CA ARG A 191 -1.16 7.00 13.21
C ARG A 191 0.29 6.91 13.66
N SER A 192 1.08 6.04 13.04
CA SER A 192 2.49 5.81 13.42
C SER A 192 3.37 7.00 13.04
N THR A 193 3.79 7.79 14.04
CA THR A 193 4.65 8.96 13.85
C THR A 193 5.98 8.61 13.19
N LYS A 194 6.59 7.49 13.60
CA LYS A 194 7.84 6.99 13.01
C LYS A 194 7.71 6.72 11.51
N LEU A 195 6.61 6.11 11.08
CA LEU A 195 6.38 5.84 9.65
C LEU A 195 6.11 7.13 8.88
N VAL A 196 5.33 8.05 9.47
CA VAL A 196 5.06 9.38 8.88
C VAL A 196 6.37 10.14 8.65
N GLU A 197 7.24 10.22 9.66
CA GLU A 197 8.53 10.89 9.60
C GLU A 197 9.46 10.27 8.54
N LEU A 198 9.48 8.94 8.44
CA LEU A 198 10.26 8.24 7.42
C LEU A 198 9.78 8.59 6.01
N VAL A 199 8.47 8.47 5.75
CA VAL A 199 7.90 8.79 4.44
C VAL A 199 8.08 10.27 4.11
N GLN A 200 7.94 11.16 5.09
CA GLN A 200 8.20 12.59 4.93
C GLN A 200 9.66 12.86 4.56
N THR A 201 10.61 12.19 5.21
CA THR A 201 12.04 12.32 4.90
C THR A 201 12.34 11.90 3.47
N VAL A 202 11.83 10.73 3.06
CA VAL A 202 11.93 10.23 1.68
C VAL A 202 11.35 11.23 0.69
N TRP A 203 10.16 11.77 0.98
CA TRP A 203 9.51 12.76 0.13
C TRP A 203 10.33 14.04 0.02
N ASN A 204 10.88 14.56 1.12
CA ASN A 204 11.72 15.75 1.13
C ASN A 204 12.98 15.56 0.27
N VAL A 205 13.67 14.42 0.42
CA VAL A 205 14.82 14.06 -0.43
C VAL A 205 14.42 14.02 -1.91
N THR A 206 13.28 13.41 -2.21
CA THR A 206 12.76 13.29 -3.59
C THR A 206 12.39 14.65 -4.19
N ALA A 207 11.78 15.53 -3.40
CA ALA A 207 11.41 16.88 -3.81
C ALA A 207 12.65 17.77 -4.03
N GLU A 208 13.66 17.68 -3.16
CA GLU A 208 14.92 18.40 -3.34
C GLU A 208 15.70 17.92 -4.56
N ALA A 209 15.73 16.60 -4.81
CA ALA A 209 16.33 16.04 -6.02
C ALA A 209 15.68 16.63 -7.29
N ARG A 210 14.34 16.83 -7.30
CA ARG A 210 13.65 17.48 -8.41
C ARG A 210 14.06 18.93 -8.60
N LYS A 211 14.20 19.70 -7.51
CA LYS A 211 14.66 21.10 -7.57
C LYS A 211 16.08 21.21 -8.12
N ILE A 212 16.97 20.28 -7.75
CA ILE A 212 18.34 20.21 -8.29
C ILE A 212 18.30 20.03 -9.81
N ARG A 213 17.48 19.11 -10.32
CA ARG A 213 17.33 18.85 -11.77
C ARG A 213 16.80 20.07 -12.53
N GLN A 214 15.77 20.74 -11.99
CA GLN A 214 15.21 21.95 -12.59
C GLN A 214 16.23 23.09 -12.68
N ARG A 215 17.03 23.29 -11.63
CA ARG A 215 18.11 24.30 -11.64
C ARG A 215 19.21 23.98 -12.64
N ALA A 216 19.53 22.70 -12.85
CA ALA A 216 20.53 22.29 -13.85
C ALA A 216 20.04 22.57 -15.28
N GLN A 217 18.75 22.36 -15.56
CA GLN A 217 18.15 22.65 -16.86
C GLN A 217 18.08 24.15 -17.18
N GLN A 218 17.90 25.01 -16.18
CA GLN A 218 17.89 26.47 -16.36
C GLN A 218 19.27 27.09 -16.64
N ARG A 219 20.35 26.33 -16.43
CA ARG A 219 21.74 26.78 -16.64
C ARG A 219 22.31 26.36 -18.00
N GLN A 220 21.56 25.60 -18.78
CA GLN A 220 21.90 25.19 -20.14
C GLN A 220 21.17 26.09 -21.14
#